data_AF-A0A964KSQ1-F1
#
_entry.id   AF-A0A964KSQ1-F1
#
_cell.length_a   1.000
_cell.length_b   1.000
_cell.length_c   1.000
_cell.angle_alpha   90.00
_cell.angle_beta   90.00
_cell.angle_gamma   90.00
#
_symmetry.space_group_name_H-M   'P 1'
#
loop_
_entity.id
_entity.type
_entity.pdbx_description
1 polymer ?
#
loop_
_entity_poly.entity_id
_entity_poly.type
_entity_poly.pdbx_seq_one_letter_code
_entity_poly.pdbx_strand_id
1 'polypeptide(L)'
;MNDDGEERRGRGGRGGGGGFRRPRGCEFCRAKTDIVDYKDVNLVRRYITERGKMEPRRKASTCARHQRAVAQAVKRARHLALLPYTSEHVRLSGMHMGRR
;
A
#
# COMPACT_ATOMS: atom_id res chain seq x y z
N MET A 1 -0.31 65.89 9.75
CA MET A 1 -1.13 66.09 8.53
C MET A 1 -0.68 65.06 7.50
N ASN A 2 -1.27 63.89 7.28
CA ASN A 2 -1.95 62.87 8.09
C ASN A 2 -1.66 61.58 7.31
N ASP A 3 -1.03 60.59 7.94
CA ASP A 3 -0.69 59.29 7.36
C ASP A 3 -1.66 58.26 7.98
N ASP A 4 -2.92 58.31 7.55
CA ASP A 4 -4.02 57.45 8.05
C ASP A 4 -4.49 56.56 6.89
N GLY A 5 -4.26 55.24 6.98
CA GLY A 5 -4.58 54.36 5.86
C GLY A 5 -4.50 52.84 6.09
N GLU A 6 -5.31 52.33 7.02
CA GLU A 6 -6.01 51.03 6.91
C GLU A 6 -5.25 49.70 7.16
N GLU A 7 -5.27 49.24 8.42
CA GLU A 7 -5.42 47.83 8.74
C GLU A 7 -6.70 47.29 8.09
N ARG A 8 -6.66 46.12 7.40
CA ARG A 8 -7.79 45.17 7.36
C ARG A 8 -7.54 43.86 6.60
N ARG A 9 -7.93 42.79 7.31
CA ARG A 9 -8.70 41.61 6.86
C ARG A 9 -7.90 40.40 6.34
N GLY A 10 -7.92 39.38 7.18
CA GLY A 10 -7.34 38.06 6.95
C GLY A 10 -7.90 37.30 5.75
N ARG A 11 -7.19 36.24 5.38
CA ARG A 11 -7.68 35.25 4.43
C ARG A 11 -7.16 33.86 4.75
N GLY A 12 -8.07 33.02 5.22
CA GLY A 12 -8.15 31.64 4.74
C GLY A 12 -7.62 30.57 5.66
N GLY A 13 -8.36 30.29 6.73
CA GLY A 13 -8.42 28.93 7.26
C GLY A 13 -8.79 27.96 6.12
N ARG A 14 -7.85 27.06 5.80
CA ARG A 14 -8.14 25.81 5.08
C ARG A 14 -7.94 24.73 6.14
N GLY A 15 -8.98 24.14 6.71
CA GLY A 15 -10.19 23.68 6.09
C GLY A 15 -10.24 22.19 6.34
N GLY A 16 -11.19 21.78 7.18
CA GLY A 16 -11.71 20.42 7.25
C GLY A 16 -10.76 19.38 7.80
N GLY A 17 -10.94 19.07 9.10
CA GLY A 17 -10.54 17.81 9.69
C GLY A 17 -11.07 16.64 8.85
N GLY A 18 -10.24 16.15 7.94
CA GLY A 18 -10.43 14.86 7.31
C GLY A 18 -10.26 13.83 8.41
N GLY A 19 -11.38 13.39 8.98
CA GLY A 19 -11.41 12.45 10.10
C GLY A 19 -10.40 11.35 9.87
N PHE A 20 -9.50 11.16 10.84
CA PHE A 20 -8.53 10.07 10.84
C PHE A 20 -9.33 8.78 10.71
N ARG A 21 -9.47 8.27 9.48
CA ARG A 21 -10.09 6.97 9.24
C ARG A 21 -9.29 5.99 10.08
N ARG A 22 -9.95 5.36 11.06
CA ARG A 22 -9.32 4.35 11.92
C ARG A 22 -8.55 3.39 11.00
N PRO A 23 -7.21 3.27 11.18
CA PRO A 23 -6.41 2.41 10.32
C PRO A 23 -7.00 1.01 10.35
N ARG A 24 -7.21 0.40 9.18
CA ARG A 24 -7.57 -1.01 9.13
C ARG A 24 -6.47 -1.80 9.84
N GLY A 25 -6.87 -2.55 10.87
CA GLY A 25 -5.94 -3.33 11.69
C GLY A 25 -5.12 -4.31 10.84
N CYS A 26 -3.90 -4.59 11.27
CA CYS A 26 -3.02 -5.50 10.54
C CYS A 26 -3.62 -6.91 10.51
N GLU A 27 -3.83 -7.47 9.32
CA GLU A 27 -4.38 -8.82 9.15
C GLU A 27 -3.47 -9.88 9.81
N PHE A 28 -2.16 -9.80 9.57
CA PHE A 28 -1.17 -10.70 10.20
C PHE A 28 -1.16 -10.64 11.72
N CYS A 29 -1.26 -9.44 12.33
CA CYS A 29 -1.34 -9.31 13.78
C CYS A 29 -2.61 -9.94 14.35
N ARG A 30 -3.73 -9.86 13.63
CA ARG A 30 -5.00 -10.50 14.04
C ARG A 30 -4.95 -12.01 13.87
N ALA A 31 -4.32 -12.48 12.81
CA ALA A 31 -4.12 -13.91 12.54
C ALA A 31 -3.03 -14.54 13.42
N LYS A 32 -2.27 -13.75 14.20
CA LYS A 32 -1.09 -14.18 14.97
C LYS A 32 -0.08 -14.97 14.13
N THR A 33 -0.02 -14.68 12.83
CA THR A 33 0.90 -15.32 11.91
C THR A 33 2.08 -14.37 11.71
N ASP A 34 3.21 -14.71 12.31
CA ASP A 34 4.43 -13.89 12.21
C ASP A 34 5.28 -14.23 10.97
N ILE A 35 5.07 -15.41 10.37
CA ILE A 35 5.87 -15.90 9.24
C ILE A 35 5.10 -15.70 7.93
N VAL A 36 5.69 -14.97 6.99
CA VAL A 36 5.20 -14.83 5.61
C VAL A 36 6.18 -15.53 4.68
N ASP A 37 5.83 -16.74 4.28
CA ASP A 37 6.65 -17.53 3.38
C ASP A 37 6.47 -17.11 1.92
N TYR A 38 7.59 -17.09 1.19
CA TYR A 38 7.59 -16.76 -0.24
C TYR A 38 7.05 -17.91 -1.10
N LYS A 39 6.96 -19.13 -0.52
CA LYS A 39 6.43 -20.33 -1.17
C LYS A 39 4.90 -20.29 -1.29
N ASP A 40 4.24 -19.55 -0.38
CA ASP A 40 2.80 -19.40 -0.38
C ASP A 40 2.35 -18.36 -1.40
N VAL A 41 2.38 -18.75 -2.68
CA VAL A 41 2.03 -17.87 -3.81
C VAL A 41 0.63 -17.27 -3.62
N ASN A 42 -0.32 -18.03 -3.09
CA ASN A 42 -1.69 -17.56 -2.85
C ASN A 42 -1.79 -16.45 -1.78
N LEU A 43 -0.91 -16.45 -0.79
CA LEU A 43 -0.86 -15.41 0.23
C LEU A 43 -0.17 -14.17 -0.34
N VAL A 44 1.02 -14.35 -0.93
CA VAL A 44 1.85 -13.26 -1.44
C VAL A 44 1.19 -12.56 -2.63
N ARG A 45 0.46 -13.28 -3.47
CA ARG A 45 -0.30 -12.73 -4.62
C ARG A 45 -1.33 -11.69 -4.22
N ARG A 46 -1.95 -11.79 -3.04
CA ARG A 46 -2.92 -10.79 -2.53
C ARG A 46 -2.29 -9.42 -2.26
N TYR A 47 -0.98 -9.40 -2.02
CA TYR A 47 -0.21 -8.19 -1.73
C TYR A 47 0.45 -7.59 -2.97
N ILE A 48 0.10 -8.07 -4.15
CA ILE A 48 0.58 -7.59 -5.43
C ILE A 48 -0.62 -7.14 -6.26
N THR A 49 -0.46 -6.01 -6.92
CA THR A 49 -1.41 -5.49 -7.90
C THR A 49 -1.46 -6.39 -9.13
N GLU A 50 -2.54 -6.30 -9.88
CA GLU A 50 -2.67 -6.93 -11.21
C GLU A 50 -1.51 -6.59 -12.17
N ARG A 51 -0.87 -5.42 -12.02
CA ARG A 51 0.29 -5.02 -12.83
C ARG A 51 1.62 -5.58 -12.34
N GLY A 52 1.62 -6.50 -11.37
CA GLY A 52 2.82 -7.06 -10.78
C GLY A 52 3.56 -6.12 -9.82
N LYS A 53 3.03 -4.93 -9.49
CA LYS A 53 3.61 -4.01 -8.48
C LYS A 53 3.15 -4.39 -7.07
N MET A 54 3.97 -4.19 -6.04
CA MET A 54 3.56 -4.43 -4.64
C MET A 54 2.50 -3.42 -4.20
N GLU A 55 1.48 -3.89 -3.48
CA GLU A 55 0.42 -3.05 -2.95
C GLU A 55 0.93 -2.20 -1.77
N PRO A 56 0.63 -0.89 -1.73
CA PRO A 56 0.97 -0.06 -0.58
C PRO A 56 0.31 -0.56 0.70
N ARG A 57 1.03 -0.40 1.82
CA ARG A 57 0.60 -0.77 3.18
C ARG A 57 -0.85 -0.39 3.51
N ARG A 58 -1.30 0.80 3.09
CA ARG A 58 -2.65 1.33 3.37
C ARG A 58 -3.79 0.50 2.76
N LYS A 59 -3.53 -0.15 1.63
CA LYS A 59 -4.52 -1.01 0.94
C LYS A 59 -4.38 -2.47 1.37
N ALA A 60 -3.15 -2.92 1.59
CA ALA A 60 -2.82 -4.24 2.11
C ALA A 60 -3.24 -4.48 3.57
N SER A 61 -3.54 -3.43 4.34
CA SER A 61 -3.85 -3.51 5.79
C SER A 61 -2.83 -4.34 6.58
N THR A 62 -1.55 -3.95 6.50
CA THR A 62 -0.43 -4.55 7.24
C THR A 62 0.22 -3.52 8.17
N CYS A 63 0.88 -3.95 9.24
CA CYS A 63 1.74 -3.06 10.04
C CYS A 63 3.11 -2.87 9.36
N ALA A 64 3.89 -1.89 9.79
CA ALA A 64 5.20 -1.62 9.18
C ALA A 64 6.19 -2.81 9.33
N ARG A 65 6.05 -3.61 10.39
CA ARG A 65 6.83 -4.83 10.60
C ARG A 65 6.47 -5.90 9.56
N HIS A 66 5.19 -6.24 9.45
CA HIS A 66 4.73 -7.26 8.50
C HIS A 66 4.85 -6.82 7.05
N GLN A 67 4.70 -5.53 6.73
CA GLN A 67 4.96 -5.04 5.38
C GLN A 67 6.41 -5.28 4.93
N ARG A 68 7.39 -5.15 5.84
CA ARG A 68 8.80 -5.48 5.55
C ARG A 68 8.98 -6.97 5.29
N ALA A 69 8.36 -7.82 6.09
CA ALA A 69 8.38 -9.27 5.90
C ALA A 69 7.75 -9.68 4.56
N VAL A 70 6.56 -9.16 4.24
CA VAL A 70 5.88 -9.35 2.95
C VAL A 70 6.77 -8.88 1.80
N ALA A 71 7.39 -7.70 1.90
CA ALA A 71 8.26 -7.18 0.86
C ALA A 71 9.48 -8.09 0.60
N GLN A 72 10.07 -8.67 1.65
CA GLN A 72 11.14 -9.65 1.49
C GLN A 72 10.65 -10.94 0.84
N ALA A 73 9.48 -11.45 1.25
CA ALA A 73 8.86 -12.63 0.66
C ALA A 73 8.54 -12.42 -0.83
N VAL A 74 7.94 -11.28 -1.21
CA VAL A 74 7.68 -10.91 -2.60
C VAL A 74 8.97 -10.86 -3.41
N LYS A 75 10.03 -10.23 -2.89
CA LYS A 75 11.33 -10.15 -3.59
C LYS A 75 11.91 -11.54 -3.84
N ARG A 76 11.89 -12.43 -2.84
CA ARG A 76 12.34 -13.82 -2.98
C ARG A 76 11.51 -14.60 -3.98
N ALA A 77 10.18 -14.51 -3.90
CA ALA A 77 9.26 -15.19 -4.81
C ALA A 77 9.48 -14.76 -6.27
N ARG A 78 9.76 -13.47 -6.49
CA ARG A 78 10.07 -12.97 -7.82
C ARG A 78 11.41 -13.51 -8.34
N HIS A 79 12.48 -13.60 -7.52
CA HIS A 79 13.76 -14.16 -7.97
C HIS A 79 13.62 -15.62 -8.42
N LEU A 80 12.66 -16.35 -7.85
CA LEU A 80 12.34 -17.74 -8.19
C LEU A 80 11.28 -17.87 -9.30
N ALA A 81 10.92 -16.77 -9.97
CA ALA A 81 9.89 -16.72 -11.01
C ALA A 81 8.47 -17.18 -10.59
N LEU A 82 8.18 -17.24 -9.28
CA LEU A 82 6.84 -17.57 -8.76
C LEU A 82 5.85 -16.42 -8.94
N LEU A 83 6.35 -15.19 -9.07
CA LEU A 83 5.54 -13.98 -9.19
C LEU A 83 6.11 -13.03 -10.25
N PRO A 84 5.25 -12.26 -10.93
CA PRO A 84 5.67 -11.34 -11.97
C PRO A 84 6.41 -10.12 -11.41
N TYR A 85 7.40 -9.65 -12.17
CA TYR A 85 8.19 -8.44 -11.87
C TYR A 85 7.59 -7.17 -12.46
N THR A 86 7.11 -7.27 -13.69
CA THR A 86 6.67 -6.14 -14.50
C THR A 86 5.27 -6.39 -15.03
N SER A 87 4.57 -5.32 -15.42
CA SER A 87 3.29 -5.42 -16.10
C SER A 87 3.40 -6.19 -17.42
N GLU A 88 4.57 -6.13 -18.05
CA GLU A 88 4.82 -6.86 -19.30
C GLU A 88 4.87 -8.36 -19.07
N HIS A 89 5.52 -8.80 -17.98
CA HIS A 89 5.50 -10.21 -17.60
C HIS A 89 4.06 -10.70 -17.39
N VAL A 90 3.19 -9.89 -16.76
CA VAL A 90 1.77 -10.26 -16.57
C VAL A 90 1.03 -10.42 -17.90
N ARG A 91 1.26 -9.53 -18.87
CA ARG A 91 0.63 -9.61 -20.20
C ARG A 91 1.07 -10.84 -20.97
N LEU A 92 2.39 -11.10 -21.00
CA LEU A 92 2.97 -12.22 -21.73
C LEU A 92 2.61 -13.58 -21.14
N SER A 93 2.54 -13.67 -19.81
CA SER A 93 2.20 -14.92 -19.11
C SER A 93 0.70 -15.23 -19.12
N GLY A 94 -0.14 -14.37 -19.69
CA GLY A 94 -1.60 -14.54 -19.71
C GLY A 94 -2.23 -14.55 -18.31
N MET A 95 -1.46 -14.18 -17.27
CA MET A 95 -1.88 -14.23 -15.87
C MET A 95 -2.80 -13.05 -15.56
N HIS A 96 -4.02 -13.09 -16.08
CA HIS A 96 -5.08 -12.15 -15.75
C HIS A 96 -5.44 -12.35 -14.28
N MET A 97 -4.84 -11.53 -13.41
CA MET A 97 -5.15 -11.52 -11.99
C MET A 97 -6.48 -10.80 -11.79
N GLY A 98 -7.56 -11.48 -12.17
CA GLY A 98 -8.94 -11.03 -12.06
C GLY A 98 -9.22 -10.51 -10.66
N ARG A 99 -9.59 -9.24 -10.59
CA ARG A 99 -9.95 -8.58 -9.33
C ARG A 99 -11.41 -8.90 -9.03
N ARG A 100 -11.68 -9.23 -7.78
CA ARG A 100 -12.99 -8.97 -7.16
C ARG A 100 -13.38 -7.52 -7.33
#